data_AF-A0AAD9UF91-F1
#
_entry.id   AF-A0AAD9UF91-F1
#
_cell.length_a   1.000
_cell.length_b   1.000
_cell.length_c   1.000
_cell.angle_alpha   90.00
_cell.angle_beta   90.00
_cell.angle_gamma   90.00
#
_symmetry.space_group_name_H-M   'P 1'
#
loop_
_entity.id
_entity.type
_entity.pdbx_description
1 polymer ?
#
loop_
_entity_poly.entity_id
_entity_poly.type
_entity_poly.pdbx_seq_one_letter_code
_entity_poly.pdbx_strand_id
1 'polypeptide(L)'
;MYDVSDEDHIPFKVYINSDNIPKLTSSINNGRAKIKWNNMTDNDISKYCMLTERCLHGIRIPTEAVGCRDTQCTNVNHIESINKMYNDIVSSLIQAGEESLQNKKRSYTNKPGWAEYVDNLYDSSREVRHMWVNVGKPRQGPVYDLHVKSKARFKYALRFIKNNENALRKEALPKKLTELNPEAFWREIKTINNCNTPHPSSIEGVSGGKEIVDLWRKHFCDLLNCVSNSSVDMSEYDCDTSYDEIVVTVEEVTNAIKKLDINEACGSDGICSEHIKYADKALVPLLSLCFTSFLAHGFLPESMLYLCQ
;
A
#
# COMPACT_ATOMS: atom_id res chain seq x y z
N MET A 1 47.30 26.41 0.62
CA MET A 1 46.61 25.79 -0.51
C MET A 1 45.97 24.53 0.00
N TYR A 2 44.69 24.61 0.32
CA TYR A 2 43.85 23.45 0.61
C TYR A 2 43.34 22.96 -0.74
N ASP A 3 43.82 21.82 -1.22
CA ASP A 3 43.13 21.07 -2.26
C ASP A 3 42.13 20.15 -1.55
N VAL A 4 40.87 20.57 -1.58
CA VAL A 4 39.71 19.76 -1.19
C VAL A 4 39.37 18.92 -2.42
N SER A 5 39.53 17.60 -2.32
CA SER A 5 39.03 16.67 -3.32
C SER A 5 37.59 16.29 -3.01
N ASP A 6 36.63 16.90 -3.73
CA ASP A 6 35.21 16.55 -3.73
C ASP A 6 34.96 15.40 -4.73
N GLU A 7 35.15 14.14 -4.34
CA GLU A 7 34.73 12.97 -5.14
C GLU A 7 34.34 11.80 -4.22
N ASP A 8 33.05 11.73 -3.85
CA ASP A 8 32.47 10.73 -2.93
C ASP A 8 32.19 9.35 -3.58
N HIS A 9 32.98 8.95 -4.58
CA HIS A 9 32.73 7.74 -5.36
C HIS A 9 34.01 6.88 -5.47
N ILE A 10 34.21 5.97 -4.50
CA ILE A 10 35.26 4.95 -4.55
C ILE A 10 34.75 3.74 -5.34
N PRO A 11 35.27 3.42 -6.54
CA PRO A 11 34.85 2.22 -7.25
C PRO A 11 35.46 0.98 -6.58
N PHE A 12 34.62 0.11 -6.05
CA PHE A 12 35.05 -1.21 -5.57
C PHE A 12 34.54 -2.31 -6.49
N LYS A 13 35.36 -3.36 -6.66
CA LYS A 13 35.08 -4.51 -7.52
C LYS A 13 34.89 -5.75 -6.65
N VAL A 14 33.75 -6.42 -6.78
CA VAL A 14 33.44 -7.67 -6.08
C VAL A 14 33.51 -8.84 -7.05
N TYR A 15 34.15 -9.93 -6.63
CA TYR A 15 34.12 -11.22 -7.32
C TYR A 15 33.21 -12.16 -6.55
N ILE A 16 32.17 -12.67 -7.21
CA ILE A 16 31.20 -13.61 -6.61
C ILE A 16 31.48 -15.00 -7.17
N ASN A 17 31.72 -15.98 -6.30
CA ASN A 17 31.86 -17.37 -6.67
C ASN A 17 30.47 -17.99 -6.92
N SER A 18 30.23 -18.50 -8.14
CA SER A 18 28.95 -19.04 -8.60
C SER A 18 28.66 -20.49 -8.17
N ASP A 19 29.56 -21.12 -7.42
CA ASP A 19 29.46 -22.57 -7.14
C ASP A 19 28.38 -22.93 -6.10
N ASN A 20 27.81 -21.94 -5.39
CA ASN A 20 26.81 -22.15 -4.33
C ASN A 20 25.51 -21.35 -4.56
N ILE A 21 24.93 -21.42 -5.75
CA ILE A 21 23.62 -20.79 -6.02
C ILE A 21 22.50 -21.74 -5.57
N PRO A 22 21.70 -21.39 -4.54
CA PRO A 22 20.67 -22.27 -4.00
C PRO A 22 19.50 -22.48 -4.98
N LYS A 23 18.89 -23.67 -4.91
CA LYS A 23 17.72 -24.04 -5.73
C LYS A 23 16.41 -23.57 -5.07
N LEU A 24 15.50 -23.10 -5.92
CA LEU A 24 14.25 -22.42 -5.57
C LEU A 24 13.24 -23.31 -4.84
N THR A 25 12.72 -22.84 -3.70
CA THR A 25 11.46 -23.33 -3.11
C THR A 25 10.46 -22.18 -3.00
N SER A 26 9.27 -22.37 -3.58
CA SER A 26 8.23 -21.35 -3.69
C SER A 26 7.50 -21.15 -2.35
N SER A 27 7.72 -20.00 -1.70
CA SER A 27 6.89 -19.54 -0.58
C SER A 27 5.91 -18.46 -1.06
N ILE A 28 4.63 -18.63 -0.72
CA ILE A 28 3.52 -17.77 -1.12
C ILE A 28 3.33 -16.71 -0.02
N ASN A 29 3.71 -15.46 -0.30
CA ASN A 29 3.39 -14.32 0.56
C ASN A 29 1.90 -13.95 0.41
N ASN A 30 1.09 -14.32 1.39
CA ASN A 30 -0.29 -13.85 1.52
C ASN A 30 -0.32 -12.44 2.15
N GLY A 31 0.10 -11.42 1.39
CA GLY A 31 -0.11 -10.02 1.79
C GLY A 31 -1.56 -9.59 1.57
N ARG A 32 -2.18 -8.93 2.56
CA ARG A 32 -3.49 -8.26 2.38
C ARG A 32 -3.40 -7.27 1.21
N ALA A 33 -4.47 -7.17 0.41
CA ALA A 33 -4.47 -6.36 -0.79
C ALA A 33 -4.39 -4.86 -0.44
N LYS A 34 -3.24 -4.24 -0.69
CA LYS A 34 -3.06 -2.79 -0.48
C LYS A 34 -3.94 -1.99 -1.44
N ILE A 35 -4.66 -1.01 -0.90
CA ILE A 35 -5.48 -0.06 -1.65
C ILE A 35 -4.56 0.86 -2.45
N LYS A 36 -4.83 1.02 -3.76
CA LYS A 36 -4.12 1.98 -4.62
C LYS A 36 -4.93 3.26 -4.75
N TRP A 37 -4.77 4.16 -3.78
CA TRP A 37 -5.50 5.43 -3.71
C TRP A 37 -5.31 6.31 -4.95
N ASN A 38 -4.11 6.34 -5.55
CA ASN A 38 -3.83 7.11 -6.78
C ASN A 38 -4.65 6.69 -8.01
N ASN A 39 -5.28 5.51 -7.98
CA ASN A 39 -6.12 5.02 -9.07
C ASN A 39 -7.62 5.13 -8.75
N MET A 40 -7.99 5.82 -7.66
CA MET A 40 -9.38 6.05 -7.30
C MET A 40 -9.95 7.26 -8.04
N THR A 41 -11.19 7.10 -8.48
CA THR A 41 -11.99 8.21 -9.04
C THR A 41 -12.71 8.94 -7.91
N ASP A 42 -13.19 10.16 -8.14
CA ASP A 42 -13.99 10.90 -7.17
C ASP A 42 -15.23 10.13 -6.70
N ASN A 43 -15.80 9.30 -7.56
CA ASN A 43 -16.91 8.41 -7.22
C ASN A 43 -16.49 7.27 -6.30
N ASP A 44 -15.27 6.73 -6.46
CA ASP A 44 -14.72 5.71 -5.55
C ASP A 44 -14.45 6.32 -4.16
N ILE A 45 -13.93 7.55 -4.12
CA ILE A 45 -13.69 8.31 -2.88
C ILE A 45 -15.02 8.63 -2.20
N SER A 46 -16.03 9.08 -2.95
CA SER A 46 -17.37 9.35 -2.41
C SER A 46 -18.01 8.08 -1.84
N LYS A 47 -17.89 6.95 -2.56
CA LYS A 47 -18.36 5.64 -2.09
C LYS A 47 -17.62 5.21 -0.82
N TYR A 48 -16.30 5.41 -0.75
CA TYR A 48 -15.51 5.13 0.45
C TYR A 48 -16.00 5.96 1.64
N CYS A 49 -16.17 7.27 1.45
CA CYS A 49 -16.70 8.19 2.46
C CYS A 49 -18.07 7.71 3.00
N MET A 50 -19.03 7.40 2.12
CA MET A 50 -20.34 6.88 2.55
C MET A 50 -20.27 5.54 3.30
N LEU A 51 -19.36 4.64 2.89
CA LEU A 51 -19.16 3.36 3.60
C LEU A 51 -18.55 3.59 4.98
N THR A 52 -17.57 4.49 5.09
CA THR A 52 -17.00 4.87 6.38
C THR A 52 -18.02 5.54 7.28
N GLU A 53 -18.89 6.42 6.77
CA GLU A 53 -19.99 7.01 7.54
C GLU A 53 -20.84 5.92 8.20
N ARG A 54 -21.31 4.94 7.42
CA ARG A 54 -22.14 3.84 7.91
C ARG A 54 -21.41 3.01 8.98
N CYS A 55 -20.14 2.67 8.77
CA CYS A 55 -19.40 1.83 9.69
C CYS A 55 -19.06 2.58 10.99
N LEU A 56 -18.63 3.85 10.90
CA LEU A 56 -18.24 4.67 12.05
C LEU A 56 -19.42 5.00 12.97
N HIS A 57 -20.62 5.23 12.41
CA HIS A 57 -21.84 5.42 13.22
C HIS A 57 -22.24 4.17 14.04
N GLY A 58 -21.76 2.98 13.65
CA GLY A 58 -22.01 1.73 14.37
C GLY A 58 -21.10 1.50 15.58
N ILE A 59 -20.07 2.34 15.77
CA ILE A 59 -19.07 2.16 16.83
C ILE A 59 -19.67 2.52 18.18
N ARG A 60 -19.51 1.62 19.15
CA ARG A 60 -19.97 1.85 20.53
C ARG A 60 -18.96 2.69 21.28
N ILE A 61 -19.41 3.83 21.79
CA ILE A 61 -18.60 4.72 22.62
C ILE A 61 -18.65 4.24 24.08
N PRO A 62 -17.52 3.86 24.71
CA PRO A 62 -17.49 3.47 26.11
C PRO A 62 -17.52 4.71 27.01
N THR A 63 -18.71 5.21 27.31
CA THR A 63 -18.93 6.49 28.02
C THR A 63 -18.25 6.56 29.38
N GLU A 64 -18.17 5.45 30.12
CA GLU A 64 -17.52 5.39 31.43
C GLU A 64 -16.00 5.54 31.31
N ALA A 65 -15.39 4.84 30.36
CA ALA A 65 -13.96 4.90 30.12
C ALA A 65 -13.51 6.25 29.53
N VAL A 66 -14.30 6.77 28.60
CA VAL A 66 -14.05 8.07 27.95
C VAL A 66 -14.24 9.25 28.91
N GLY A 67 -15.22 9.16 29.82
CA GLY A 67 -15.49 10.18 30.83
C GLY A 67 -14.49 10.18 31.98
N CYS A 68 -13.64 9.16 32.06
CA CYS A 68 -12.60 9.07 33.07
C CYS A 68 -11.46 10.07 32.74
N ARG A 69 -11.17 10.94 33.71
CA ARG A 69 -10.09 11.94 33.68
C ARG A 69 -8.97 11.63 34.67
N ASP A 70 -9.02 10.47 35.31
CA ASP A 70 -8.03 10.05 36.30
C ASP A 70 -6.77 9.53 35.60
N THR A 71 -5.68 10.30 35.68
CA THR A 71 -4.36 9.99 35.13
C THR A 71 -3.67 8.80 35.78
N GLN A 72 -4.19 8.33 36.91
CA GLN A 72 -3.72 7.13 37.62
C GLN A 72 -4.77 6.01 37.60
N CYS A 73 -5.72 6.07 36.66
CA CYS A 73 -6.75 5.05 36.53
C CYS A 73 -6.14 3.68 36.20
N THR A 74 -6.26 2.74 37.15
CA THR A 74 -5.80 1.35 37.01
C THR A 74 -6.89 0.39 36.52
N ASN A 75 -8.05 0.92 36.12
CA ASN A 75 -9.17 0.09 35.67
C ASN A 75 -8.89 -0.53 34.29
N VAL A 76 -8.59 -1.83 34.30
CA VAL A 76 -8.32 -2.62 33.08
C VAL A 76 -9.48 -2.55 32.09
N ASN A 77 -10.73 -2.50 32.57
CA ASN A 77 -11.91 -2.43 31.68
C ASN A 77 -11.96 -1.13 30.88
N HIS A 78 -11.44 -0.02 31.42
CA HIS A 78 -11.38 1.25 30.68
C HIS A 78 -10.40 1.12 29.51
N ILE A 79 -9.19 0.63 29.79
CA ILE A 79 -8.13 0.41 28.80
C ILE A 79 -8.62 -0.53 27.70
N GLU A 80 -9.21 -1.67 28.06
CA GLU A 80 -9.76 -2.63 27.10
C GLU A 80 -10.87 -2.02 26.24
N SER A 81 -11.78 -1.26 26.84
CA SER A 81 -12.91 -0.64 26.12
C SER A 81 -12.43 0.45 25.15
N ILE A 82 -11.46 1.27 25.54
CA ILE A 82 -10.88 2.31 24.68
C ILE A 82 -10.06 1.66 23.56
N ASN A 83 -9.27 0.62 23.84
CA ASN A 83 -8.53 -0.12 22.83
C ASN A 83 -9.49 -0.80 21.83
N LYS A 84 -10.58 -1.39 22.31
CA LYS A 84 -11.63 -1.93 21.46
C LYS A 84 -12.25 -0.86 20.56
N MET A 85 -12.58 0.31 21.09
CA MET A 85 -13.09 1.44 20.30
C MET A 85 -12.11 1.82 19.19
N TYR A 86 -10.81 1.91 19.49
CA TYR A 86 -9.78 2.18 18.48
C TYR A 86 -9.74 1.11 17.38
N ASN A 87 -9.70 -0.17 17.77
CA ASN A 87 -9.68 -1.28 16.82
C ASN A 87 -10.96 -1.34 15.96
N ASP A 88 -12.12 -0.98 16.52
CA ASP A 88 -13.38 -0.88 15.79
C ASP A 88 -13.33 0.26 14.74
N ILE A 89 -12.68 1.40 15.06
CA ILE A 89 -12.40 2.47 14.08
C ILE A 89 -11.50 1.95 12.96
N VAL A 90 -10.37 1.31 13.31
CA VAL A 90 -9.40 0.81 12.34
C VAL A 90 -10.03 -0.21 11.40
N SER A 91 -10.71 -1.22 11.96
CA SER A 91 -11.38 -2.25 11.18
C SER A 91 -12.47 -1.69 10.28
N SER A 92 -13.23 -0.68 10.75
CA SER A 92 -14.23 0.01 9.94
C SER A 92 -13.63 0.71 8.71
N LEU A 93 -12.49 1.39 8.88
CA LEU A 93 -11.81 2.08 7.78
C LEU A 93 -11.25 1.09 6.75
N ILE A 94 -10.67 -0.02 7.21
CA ILE A 94 -10.14 -1.07 6.34
C ILE A 94 -11.27 -1.76 5.58
N GLN A 95 -12.33 -2.17 6.27
CA GLN A 95 -13.49 -2.83 5.67
C GLN A 95 -14.14 -1.95 4.60
N ALA A 96 -14.37 -0.67 4.89
CA ALA A 96 -14.91 0.28 3.91
C ALA A 96 -14.01 0.39 2.67
N GLY A 97 -12.68 0.32 2.87
CA GLY A 97 -11.70 0.36 1.80
C GLY A 97 -11.76 -0.87 0.90
N GLU A 98 -11.83 -2.06 1.50
CA GLU A 98 -11.97 -3.33 0.79
C GLU A 98 -13.30 -3.39 0.01
N GLU A 99 -14.42 -3.02 0.64
CA GLU A 99 -15.76 -2.98 0.02
C GLU A 99 -15.86 -1.96 -1.13
N SER A 100 -15.12 -0.85 -1.03
CA SER A 100 -15.06 0.13 -2.13
C SER A 100 -14.39 -0.48 -3.37
N LEU A 101 -13.34 -1.30 -3.17
CA LEU A 101 -12.49 -1.88 -4.23
C LEU A 101 -13.02 -3.14 -4.92
N GLN A 102 -13.92 -3.91 -4.28
CA GLN A 102 -14.39 -5.21 -4.80
C GLN A 102 -15.00 -5.15 -6.23
N ASN A 103 -15.31 -3.95 -6.74
CA ASN A 103 -15.88 -3.76 -8.08
C ASN A 103 -14.87 -3.57 -9.21
N LYS A 104 -13.56 -3.43 -8.93
CA LYS A 104 -12.55 -3.30 -9.99
C LYS A 104 -12.13 -4.69 -10.47
N LYS A 105 -12.86 -5.24 -11.45
CA LYS A 105 -12.35 -6.34 -12.29
C LYS A 105 -10.94 -5.97 -12.71
N ARG A 106 -9.96 -6.87 -12.49
CA ARG A 106 -8.57 -6.69 -12.92
C ARG A 106 -8.60 -6.17 -14.36
N SER A 107 -8.22 -4.90 -14.56
CA SER A 107 -8.03 -4.37 -15.90
C SER A 107 -7.08 -5.32 -16.59
N TYR A 108 -7.52 -5.87 -17.72
CA TYR A 108 -6.71 -6.77 -18.53
C TYR A 108 -5.35 -6.09 -18.72
N THR A 109 -4.29 -6.83 -18.44
CA THR A 109 -2.91 -6.34 -18.46
C THR A 109 -2.69 -5.51 -19.71
N ASN A 110 -2.21 -4.26 -19.54
CA ASN A 110 -1.91 -3.37 -20.64
C ASN A 110 -0.73 -3.99 -21.41
N LYS A 111 -1.05 -4.81 -22.41
CA LYS A 111 -0.04 -5.56 -23.17
C LYS A 111 0.72 -4.56 -24.02
N PRO A 112 2.06 -4.48 -23.89
CA PRO A 112 2.88 -3.62 -24.73
C PRO A 112 2.55 -3.85 -26.21
N GLY A 113 2.27 -2.78 -26.96
CA GLY A 113 1.87 -2.85 -28.37
C GLY A 113 0.39 -3.11 -28.64
N TRP A 114 -0.49 -3.22 -27.63
CA TRP A 114 -1.93 -3.43 -27.86
C TRP A 114 -2.54 -2.29 -28.68
N ALA A 115 -2.33 -1.04 -28.25
CA ALA A 115 -2.86 0.15 -28.92
C ALA A 115 -2.37 0.24 -30.38
N GLU A 116 -1.09 -0.04 -30.62
CA GLU A 116 -0.46 0.14 -31.94
C GLU A 116 -0.78 -0.99 -32.92
N TYR A 117 -0.80 -2.25 -32.47
CA TYR A 117 -0.89 -3.41 -33.36
C TYR A 117 -2.23 -4.16 -33.29
N VAL A 118 -3.01 -4.02 -32.22
CA VAL A 118 -4.18 -4.87 -31.97
C VAL A 118 -5.50 -4.10 -31.91
N ASP A 119 -5.52 -2.84 -31.46
CA ASP A 119 -6.75 -2.12 -31.16
C ASP A 119 -7.68 -1.96 -32.38
N ASN A 120 -7.16 -1.37 -33.46
CA ASN A 120 -7.91 -1.23 -34.72
C ASN A 120 -8.36 -2.58 -35.31
N LEU A 121 -7.55 -3.63 -35.14
CA LEU A 121 -7.88 -4.97 -35.63
C LEU A 121 -8.94 -5.66 -34.75
N TYR A 122 -8.97 -5.34 -33.45
CA TYR A 122 -9.97 -5.81 -32.51
C TYR A 122 -11.34 -5.21 -32.86
N ASP A 123 -11.41 -3.90 -33.06
CA ASP A 123 -12.66 -3.21 -33.42
C ASP A 123 -13.19 -3.66 -34.77
N SER A 124 -12.34 -3.69 -35.80
CA SER A 124 -12.71 -4.21 -37.13
C SER A 124 -13.21 -5.66 -37.06
N SER A 125 -12.56 -6.52 -36.26
CA SER A 125 -13.00 -7.91 -36.05
C SER A 125 -14.36 -7.99 -35.34
N ARG A 126 -14.65 -7.06 -34.40
CA ARG A 126 -15.96 -6.98 -33.74
C ARG A 126 -17.06 -6.51 -34.69
N GLU A 127 -16.80 -5.48 -35.47
CA GLU A 127 -17.77 -4.94 -36.44
C GLU A 127 -18.14 -5.99 -37.48
N VAL A 128 -17.15 -6.66 -38.07
CA VAL A 128 -17.38 -7.72 -39.05
C VAL A 128 -18.10 -8.91 -38.42
N ARG A 129 -17.79 -9.26 -37.17
CA ARG A 129 -18.55 -10.28 -36.42
C ARG A 129 -20.01 -9.86 -36.23
N HIS A 130 -20.27 -8.61 -35.88
CA HIS A 130 -21.65 -8.10 -35.75
C HIS A 130 -22.39 -8.20 -37.08
N MET A 131 -21.76 -7.78 -38.18
CA MET A 131 -22.32 -7.93 -39.53
C MET A 131 -22.63 -9.39 -39.87
N TRP A 132 -21.70 -10.30 -39.62
CA TRP A 132 -21.89 -11.74 -39.85
C TRP A 132 -23.03 -12.33 -39.01
N VAL A 133 -23.18 -11.90 -37.75
CA VAL A 133 -24.29 -12.31 -36.88
C VAL A 133 -25.63 -11.77 -37.39
N ASN A 134 -25.68 -10.51 -37.81
CA ASN A 134 -26.90 -9.86 -38.30
C ASN A 134 -27.43 -10.50 -39.59
N VAL A 135 -26.55 -11.04 -40.43
CA VAL A 135 -26.92 -11.76 -41.67
C VAL A 135 -27.27 -13.23 -41.41
N GLY A 136 -27.38 -13.66 -40.14
CA GLY A 136 -27.79 -15.02 -39.78
C GLY A 136 -26.64 -16.04 -39.75
N LYS A 137 -25.39 -15.58 -39.62
CA LYS A 137 -24.18 -16.43 -39.51
C LYS A 137 -24.00 -17.36 -40.71
N PRO A 138 -23.98 -16.85 -41.96
CA PRO A 138 -23.76 -17.66 -43.15
C PRO A 138 -22.42 -18.42 -43.06
N ARG A 139 -22.38 -19.66 -43.55
CA ARG A 139 -21.17 -20.51 -43.52
C ARG A 139 -20.25 -20.33 -44.74
N GLN A 140 -20.68 -19.56 -45.73
CA GLN A 140 -19.96 -19.30 -46.97
C GLN A 140 -20.38 -17.93 -47.52
N GLY A 141 -19.56 -17.38 -48.42
CA GLY A 141 -19.82 -16.12 -49.10
C GLY A 141 -19.09 -14.92 -48.49
N PRO A 142 -19.22 -13.72 -49.10
CA PRO A 142 -18.32 -12.60 -48.86
C PRO A 142 -18.25 -12.13 -47.40
N VAL A 143 -19.39 -12.14 -46.70
CA VAL A 143 -19.47 -11.74 -45.28
C VAL A 143 -18.79 -12.75 -44.37
N TYR A 144 -18.90 -14.05 -44.69
CA TYR A 144 -18.19 -15.11 -43.97
C TYR A 144 -16.68 -15.02 -44.18
N ASP A 145 -16.24 -14.82 -45.43
CA ASP A 145 -14.82 -14.69 -45.76
C ASP A 145 -14.18 -13.48 -45.08
N LEU A 146 -14.90 -12.36 -45.04
CA LEU A 146 -14.47 -11.16 -44.33
C LEU A 146 -14.35 -11.41 -42.81
N HIS A 147 -15.30 -12.13 -42.21
CA HIS A 147 -15.25 -12.52 -40.80
C HIS A 147 -14.07 -13.45 -40.49
N VAL A 148 -13.81 -14.46 -41.32
CA VAL A 148 -12.66 -15.37 -41.14
C VAL A 148 -11.35 -14.59 -41.27
N LYS A 149 -11.24 -13.72 -42.28
CA LYS A 149 -10.02 -12.92 -42.55
C LYS A 149 -9.73 -11.92 -41.43
N SER A 150 -10.73 -11.17 -40.97
CA SER A 150 -10.59 -10.20 -39.86
C SER A 150 -10.20 -10.90 -38.55
N LYS A 151 -10.86 -12.02 -38.22
CA LYS A 151 -10.51 -12.86 -37.06
C LYS A 151 -9.08 -13.40 -37.14
N ALA A 152 -8.65 -13.86 -38.32
CA ALA A 152 -7.29 -14.35 -38.55
C ALA A 152 -6.24 -13.24 -38.36
N ARG A 153 -6.50 -12.04 -38.89
CA ARG A 153 -5.63 -10.86 -38.72
C ARG A 153 -5.49 -10.45 -37.26
N PHE A 154 -6.60 -10.33 -36.54
CA PHE A 154 -6.59 -10.05 -35.10
C PHE A 154 -5.78 -11.11 -34.32
N LYS A 155 -6.01 -12.40 -34.60
CA LYS A 155 -5.25 -13.49 -33.96
C LYS A 155 -3.77 -13.48 -34.32
N TYR A 156 -3.42 -13.06 -35.53
CA TYR A 156 -2.02 -12.89 -35.94
C TYR A 156 -1.36 -11.76 -35.17
N ALA A 157 -2.01 -10.59 -35.05
CA ALA A 157 -1.49 -9.47 -34.26
C ALA A 157 -1.29 -9.82 -32.78
N LEU A 158 -2.20 -10.60 -32.18
CA LEU A 158 -2.01 -11.11 -30.81
C LEU A 158 -0.78 -12.02 -30.69
N ARG A 159 -0.50 -12.87 -31.69
CA ARG A 159 0.71 -13.70 -31.71
C ARG A 159 1.96 -12.85 -31.93
N PHE A 160 1.88 -11.84 -32.78
CA PHE A 160 2.99 -10.91 -33.03
C PHE A 160 3.40 -10.19 -31.75
N ILE A 161 2.46 -9.59 -31.02
CA ILE A 161 2.75 -8.93 -29.74
C ILE A 161 3.33 -9.92 -28.74
N LYS A 162 2.75 -11.12 -28.62
CA LYS A 162 3.24 -12.14 -27.68
C LYS A 162 4.67 -12.57 -27.98
N ASN A 163 5.01 -12.76 -29.26
CA ASN A 163 6.33 -13.20 -29.67
C ASN A 163 7.38 -12.08 -29.56
N ASN A 164 6.97 -10.82 -29.70
CA ASN A 164 7.85 -9.65 -29.67
C ASN A 164 7.71 -8.82 -28.39
N GLU A 165 7.08 -9.38 -27.34
CA GLU A 165 6.70 -8.63 -26.13
C GLU A 165 7.90 -7.93 -25.48
N ASN A 166 9.04 -8.61 -25.40
CA ASN A 166 10.26 -8.04 -24.83
C ASN A 166 10.87 -6.94 -25.70
N ALA A 167 10.81 -7.07 -27.03
CA ALA A 167 11.30 -6.05 -27.96
C ALA A 167 10.41 -4.80 -27.91
N LEU A 168 9.09 -4.99 -27.95
CA LEU A 168 8.10 -3.92 -27.84
C LEU A 168 8.19 -3.18 -26.50
N ARG A 169 8.46 -3.88 -25.38
CA ARG A 169 8.75 -3.24 -24.09
C ARG A 169 10.00 -2.38 -24.13
N LYS A 170 11.09 -2.90 -24.70
CA LYS A 170 12.36 -2.16 -24.83
C LYS A 170 12.22 -0.91 -25.68
N GLU A 171 11.39 -0.95 -26.72
CA GLU A 171 11.12 0.20 -27.59
C GLU A 171 10.18 1.24 -26.94
N ALA A 172 9.21 0.79 -26.14
CA ALA A 172 8.29 1.68 -25.43
C ALA A 172 8.97 2.45 -24.28
N LEU A 173 10.00 1.87 -23.66
CA LEU A 173 10.72 2.45 -22.51
C LEU A 173 11.32 3.85 -22.79
N PRO A 174 12.12 4.05 -23.87
CA PRO A 174 12.65 5.37 -24.21
C PRO A 174 11.56 6.41 -24.46
N LYS A 175 10.46 6.04 -25.13
CA LYS A 175 9.32 6.95 -25.42
C LYS A 175 8.66 7.42 -24.11
N LYS A 176 8.54 6.55 -23.12
CA LYS A 176 7.98 6.89 -21.80
C LYS A 176 8.91 7.73 -20.93
N LEU A 177 10.23 7.56 -21.11
CA LEU A 177 11.23 8.41 -20.46
C LEU A 177 11.14 9.85 -20.98
N THR A 178 10.88 10.03 -22.29
CA THR A 178 10.72 11.35 -22.90
C THR A 178 9.39 12.03 -22.59
N GLU A 179 8.34 11.26 -22.26
CA GLU A 179 6.98 11.76 -21.97
C GLU A 179 6.80 12.29 -20.51
N LEU A 180 7.88 12.53 -19.76
CA LEU A 180 7.84 13.10 -18.39
C LEU A 180 6.96 12.31 -17.40
N ASN A 181 6.80 10.98 -17.59
CA ASN A 181 6.08 10.12 -16.65
C ASN A 181 7.02 9.15 -15.92
N PRO A 182 7.78 9.62 -14.92
CA PRO A 182 8.76 8.80 -14.19
C PRO A 182 8.11 7.62 -13.46
N GLU A 183 6.86 7.75 -13.01
CA GLU A 183 6.14 6.65 -12.36
C GLU A 183 5.80 5.49 -13.31
N ALA A 184 5.37 5.80 -14.53
CA ALA A 184 5.12 4.79 -15.55
C ALA A 184 6.41 4.06 -15.94
N PHE A 185 7.52 4.80 -16.05
CA PHE A 185 8.84 4.25 -16.31
C PHE A 185 9.29 3.29 -15.21
N TRP A 186 9.30 3.73 -13.94
CA TRP A 186 9.73 2.88 -12.81
C TRP A 186 8.83 1.67 -12.60
N ARG A 187 7.54 1.77 -12.92
CA ARG A 187 6.61 0.63 -12.90
C ARG A 187 6.94 -0.42 -13.96
N GLU A 188 7.32 -0.01 -15.16
CA GLU A 188 7.79 -0.95 -16.19
C GLU A 188 9.16 -1.53 -15.85
N ILE A 189 10.09 -0.72 -15.34
CA ILE A 189 11.37 -1.22 -14.82
C ILE A 189 11.15 -2.23 -13.69
N LYS A 190 10.26 -1.95 -12.73
CA LYS A 190 9.91 -2.91 -11.68
C LYS A 190 9.28 -4.19 -12.25
N THR A 191 8.55 -4.11 -13.36
CA THR A 191 7.98 -5.30 -14.04
C THR A 191 9.07 -6.13 -14.73
N ILE A 192 10.08 -5.46 -15.30
CA ILE A 192 11.24 -6.09 -15.95
C ILE A 192 12.18 -6.71 -14.90
N ASN A 193 12.39 -5.97 -13.80
CA ASN A 193 13.19 -6.36 -12.65
C ASN A 193 12.39 -7.18 -11.64
N ASN A 194 11.14 -7.57 -11.95
CA ASN A 194 10.32 -8.47 -11.11
C ASN A 194 10.84 -9.92 -11.14
N CYS A 195 12.15 -10.07 -11.29
CA CYS A 195 12.88 -11.15 -10.70
C CYS A 195 12.54 -11.06 -9.21
N ASN A 196 11.78 -12.02 -8.68
CA ASN A 196 11.70 -12.21 -7.23
C ASN A 196 13.13 -12.46 -6.76
N THR A 197 13.89 -11.40 -6.47
CA THR A 197 15.23 -11.51 -5.91
C THR A 197 15.01 -12.17 -4.57
N PRO A 198 15.41 -13.45 -4.43
CA PRO A 198 15.09 -14.19 -3.23
C PRO A 198 15.73 -13.48 -2.05
N HIS A 199 15.01 -13.46 -0.92
CA HIS A 199 15.67 -13.16 0.34
C HIS A 199 16.84 -14.15 0.50
N PRO A 200 18.02 -13.67 0.90
CA PRO A 200 19.15 -14.56 1.13
C PRO A 200 18.73 -15.67 2.10
N SER A 201 18.93 -16.93 1.69
CA SER A 201 18.57 -18.09 2.50
C SER A 201 19.46 -18.23 3.74
N SER A 202 20.57 -17.48 3.77
CA SER A 202 21.42 -17.35 4.93
C SER A 202 22.04 -15.96 5.02
N ILE A 203 22.03 -15.39 6.23
CA ILE A 203 22.79 -14.20 6.61
C ILE A 203 23.69 -14.64 7.77
N GLU A 204 24.99 -14.41 7.66
CA GLU A 204 26.01 -14.77 8.67
C GLU A 204 25.98 -16.26 9.13
N GLY A 205 25.67 -17.18 8.22
CA GLY A 205 25.64 -18.63 8.50
C GLY A 205 24.35 -19.13 9.15
N VAL A 206 23.41 -18.25 9.47
CA VAL A 206 22.07 -18.61 9.97
C VAL A 206 21.13 -18.80 8.79
N SER A 207 20.42 -19.93 8.70
CA SER A 207 19.51 -20.25 7.59
C SER A 207 18.11 -20.56 8.11
N GLY A 208 17.09 -19.89 7.55
CA GLY A 208 15.70 -20.05 7.95
C GLY A 208 15.03 -18.70 8.21
N GLY A 209 13.80 -18.51 7.72
CA GLY A 209 13.13 -17.22 7.75
C GLY A 209 12.89 -16.67 9.16
N LYS A 210 12.67 -17.55 10.15
CA LYS A 210 12.48 -17.13 11.55
C LYS A 210 13.81 -16.79 12.21
N GLU A 211 14.83 -17.57 11.93
CA GLU A 211 16.16 -17.46 12.49
C GLU A 211 16.89 -16.22 11.98
N ILE A 212 16.71 -15.89 10.69
CA ILE A 212 17.21 -14.64 10.09
C ILE A 212 16.48 -13.43 10.68
N VAL A 213 15.15 -13.50 10.88
CA VAL A 213 14.39 -12.43 11.53
C VAL A 213 14.83 -12.23 12.99
N ASP A 214 15.08 -13.31 13.72
CA ASP A 214 15.58 -13.23 15.10
C ASP A 214 17.02 -12.67 15.17
N LEU A 215 17.88 -12.96 14.17
CA LEU A 215 19.22 -12.37 14.04
C LEU A 215 19.13 -10.85 13.85
N TRP A 216 18.31 -10.38 12.91
CA TRP A 216 18.10 -8.95 12.71
C TRP A 216 17.46 -8.28 13.92
N ARG A 217 16.51 -8.95 14.58
CA ARG A 217 15.90 -8.46 15.83
C ARG A 217 16.97 -8.19 16.87
N LYS A 218 17.86 -9.17 17.14
CA LYS A 218 18.96 -8.99 18.10
C LYS A 218 19.90 -7.87 17.67
N HIS A 219 20.33 -7.86 16.42
CA HIS A 219 21.24 -6.85 15.90
C HIS A 219 20.70 -5.43 16.10
N PHE A 220 19.44 -5.18 15.76
CA PHE A 220 18.83 -3.86 15.95
C PHE A 220 18.47 -3.57 17.40
N CYS A 221 18.07 -4.56 18.20
CA CYS A 221 17.90 -4.37 19.64
C CYS A 221 19.21 -3.92 20.30
N ASP A 222 20.33 -4.56 19.97
CA ASP A 222 21.63 -4.22 20.52
C ASP A 222 22.10 -2.85 20.01
N LEU A 223 21.93 -2.56 18.72
CA LEU A 223 22.30 -1.27 18.12
C LEU A 223 21.48 -0.10 18.71
N LEU A 224 20.16 -0.26 18.84
CA LEU A 224 19.27 0.82 19.27
C LEU A 224 19.25 1.01 20.79
N ASN A 225 19.66 -0.02 21.55
CA ASN A 225 19.79 0.05 23.00
C ASN A 225 21.26 0.02 23.47
N CYS A 226 22.23 0.27 22.57
CA CYS A 226 23.67 0.24 22.90
C CYS A 226 24.09 1.34 23.88
N VAL A 227 23.28 2.39 24.02
CA VAL A 227 23.45 3.42 25.02
C VAL A 227 22.62 2.99 26.22
N SER A 228 23.28 2.70 27.34
CA SER A 228 22.58 2.65 28.62
C SER A 228 21.82 3.96 28.77
N ASN A 229 20.50 3.90 28.91
CA ASN A 229 19.74 5.00 29.48
C ASN A 229 20.37 5.28 30.86
N SER A 230 21.39 6.13 30.89
CA SER A 230 21.67 6.95 32.06
C SER A 230 20.32 7.59 32.31
N SER A 231 19.67 7.19 33.39
CA SER A 231 18.42 7.76 33.85
C SER A 231 18.56 9.27 33.69
N VAL A 232 17.99 9.80 32.61
CA VAL A 232 17.81 11.24 32.50
C VAL A 232 16.90 11.49 33.67
N ASP A 233 17.48 12.13 34.67
CA ASP A 233 16.81 12.45 35.91
C ASP A 233 15.69 13.43 35.51
N MET A 234 14.51 12.88 35.23
CA MET A 234 13.29 13.61 34.88
C MET A 234 12.75 14.38 36.09
N SER A 235 13.55 14.55 37.15
CA SER A 235 13.22 15.34 38.33
C SER A 235 13.43 16.84 38.14
N GLU A 236 13.99 17.28 37.01
CA GLU A 236 14.27 18.71 36.74
C GLU A 236 13.26 19.41 35.82
N TYR A 237 12.15 18.74 35.48
CA TYR A 237 10.97 19.40 34.92
C TYR A 237 9.88 19.47 35.99
N ASP A 238 10.03 20.44 36.89
CA ASP A 238 8.91 20.97 37.67
C ASP A 238 7.99 21.70 36.69
N CYS A 239 7.17 20.92 35.97
CA CYS A 239 6.06 21.49 35.22
C CYS A 239 4.97 21.83 36.23
N ASP A 240 5.03 23.07 36.73
CA ASP A 240 3.92 23.79 37.35
C ASP A 240 2.83 24.05 36.28
N THR A 241 2.34 22.97 35.70
CA THR A 241 1.12 22.95 34.91
C THR A 241 0.08 22.42 35.85
N SER A 242 -0.86 23.28 36.24
CA SER A 242 -2.20 22.82 36.58
C SER A 242 -2.56 21.75 35.54
N TYR A 243 -2.92 20.54 35.98
CA TYR A 243 -3.50 19.52 35.12
C TYR A 243 -4.89 20.01 34.68
N ASP A 244 -4.90 21.11 33.93
CA ASP A 244 -6.02 21.52 33.11
C ASP A 244 -6.28 20.34 32.18
N GLU A 245 -7.54 19.91 32.16
CA GLU A 245 -8.01 18.67 31.58
C GLU A 245 -7.28 18.34 30.27
N ILE A 246 -6.50 17.24 30.25
CA ILE A 246 -5.80 16.81 29.04
C ILE A 246 -6.85 16.39 28.02
N VAL A 247 -7.23 17.30 27.12
CA VAL A 247 -8.30 17.13 26.14
C VAL A 247 -7.77 17.45 24.76
N VAL A 248 -7.87 16.46 23.86
CA VAL A 248 -7.58 16.63 22.44
C VAL A 248 -8.88 17.06 21.75
N THR A 249 -8.88 18.25 21.18
CA THR A 249 -10.05 18.84 20.54
C THR A 249 -10.27 18.33 19.12
N VAL A 250 -11.51 18.41 18.64
CA VAL A 250 -11.87 18.10 17.24
C VAL A 250 -11.10 18.99 16.25
N GLU A 251 -10.81 20.24 16.62
CA GLU A 251 -10.06 21.18 15.77
C GLU A 251 -8.59 20.77 15.63
N GLU A 252 -7.93 20.35 16.72
CA GLU A 252 -6.56 19.84 16.68
C GLU A 252 -6.45 18.60 15.79
N VAL A 253 -7.36 17.64 15.95
CA VAL A 253 -7.39 16.45 15.09
C VAL A 253 -7.63 16.82 13.64
N THR A 254 -8.57 17.72 13.36
CA THR A 254 -8.85 18.20 12.00
C THR A 254 -7.61 18.84 11.36
N ASN A 255 -6.90 19.67 12.12
CA ASN A 255 -5.70 20.35 11.66
C ASN A 255 -4.53 19.38 11.46
N ALA A 256 -4.40 18.37 12.32
CA ALA A 256 -3.42 17.29 12.14
C ALA A 256 -3.69 16.48 10.87
N ILE A 257 -4.95 16.10 10.62
CA ILE A 257 -5.35 15.35 9.42
C ILE A 257 -5.02 16.13 8.14
N LYS A 258 -5.23 17.46 8.14
CA LYS A 258 -4.88 18.32 6.99
C LYS A 258 -3.38 18.31 6.68
N LYS A 259 -2.53 18.20 7.71
CA LYS A 259 -1.07 18.20 7.59
C LYS A 259 -0.48 16.86 7.16
N LEU A 260 -1.24 15.76 7.21
CA LEU A 260 -0.74 14.44 6.79
C LEU A 260 -0.33 14.49 5.31
N ASP A 261 0.79 13.86 4.96
CA ASP A 261 1.18 13.70 3.56
C ASP A 261 0.49 12.48 2.93
N ILE A 262 0.19 12.57 1.63
CA ILE A 262 -0.44 11.48 0.87
C ILE A 262 0.66 10.59 0.28
N ASN A 263 0.38 9.29 0.10
CA ASN A 263 1.32 8.27 -0.41
C ASN A 263 2.42 7.84 0.57
N GLU A 264 2.26 8.10 1.86
CA GLU A 264 3.14 7.55 2.87
C GLU A 264 2.88 6.05 3.09
N ALA A 265 3.88 5.34 3.62
CA ALA A 265 3.72 3.95 3.96
C ALA A 265 2.69 3.80 5.10
N CYS A 266 1.76 2.85 4.96
CA CYS A 266 0.82 2.55 6.04
C CYS A 266 1.58 2.13 7.31
N GLY A 267 1.01 2.50 8.46
CA GLY A 267 1.42 1.96 9.75
C GLY A 267 1.19 0.45 9.84
N SER A 268 1.63 -0.14 10.95
CA SER A 268 1.41 -1.56 11.24
C SER A 268 -0.06 -1.94 11.43
N ASP A 269 -0.89 -0.96 11.78
CA ASP A 269 -2.34 -1.06 11.78
C ASP A 269 -2.95 -1.18 10.37
N GLY A 270 -2.15 -1.01 9.31
CA GLY A 270 -2.58 -1.08 7.93
C GLY A 270 -3.32 0.17 7.45
N ILE A 271 -3.34 1.24 8.25
CA ILE A 271 -3.92 2.53 7.90
C ILE A 271 -2.84 3.38 7.26
N CYS A 272 -3.15 3.93 6.08
CA CYS A 272 -2.39 4.99 5.43
C CYS A 272 -3.15 6.32 5.59
N SER A 273 -2.47 7.44 5.38
CA SER A 273 -3.06 8.79 5.49
C SER A 273 -4.33 8.98 4.65
N GLU A 274 -4.46 8.31 3.51
CA GLU A 274 -5.64 8.38 2.65
C GLU A 274 -6.89 7.79 3.29
N HIS A 275 -6.75 6.75 4.12
CA HIS A 275 -7.89 6.19 4.87
C HIS A 275 -8.47 7.25 5.81
N ILE A 276 -7.62 8.08 6.39
CA ILE A 276 -8.01 9.13 7.33
C ILE A 276 -8.54 10.36 6.58
N LYS A 277 -7.88 10.76 5.49
CA LYS A 277 -8.25 11.95 4.70
C LYS A 277 -9.56 11.80 3.93
N TYR A 278 -9.85 10.60 3.44
CA TYR A 278 -11.05 10.35 2.61
C TYR A 278 -12.22 9.75 3.40
N ALA A 279 -12.04 9.46 4.68
CA ALA A 279 -13.12 9.00 5.54
C ALA A 279 -14.14 10.11 5.84
N ASP A 280 -15.31 9.67 6.30
CA ASP A 280 -16.36 10.56 6.77
C ASP A 280 -15.92 11.38 8.00
N LYS A 281 -16.53 12.56 8.14
CA LYS A 281 -16.23 13.53 9.20
C LYS A 281 -16.53 12.99 10.61
N ALA A 282 -17.36 11.96 10.74
CA ALA A 282 -17.60 11.27 12.01
C ALA A 282 -16.32 10.63 12.60
N LEU A 283 -15.27 10.43 11.79
CA LEU A 283 -13.98 9.93 12.27
C LEU A 283 -13.32 10.89 13.26
N VAL A 284 -13.38 12.20 13.00
CA VAL A 284 -12.66 13.23 13.77
C VAL A 284 -13.07 13.26 15.25
N PRO A 285 -14.37 13.32 15.62
CA PRO A 285 -14.76 13.28 17.03
C PRO A 285 -14.40 11.94 17.70
N LEU A 286 -14.45 10.82 16.98
CA LEU A 286 -14.05 9.52 17.53
C LEU A 286 -12.55 9.47 17.86
N LEU A 287 -11.70 9.99 16.97
CA LEU A 287 -10.26 10.08 17.20
C LEU A 287 -9.92 11.05 18.34
N SER A 288 -10.58 12.22 18.39
CA SER A 288 -10.44 13.17 19.49
C SER A 288 -10.75 12.51 20.84
N LEU A 289 -11.79 11.68 20.89
CA LEU A 289 -12.17 10.92 22.07
C LEU A 289 -11.12 9.87 22.46
N CYS A 290 -10.64 9.09 21.48
CA CYS A 290 -9.62 8.07 21.70
C CYS A 290 -8.31 8.70 22.19
N PHE A 291 -7.79 9.73 21.52
CA PHE A 291 -6.54 10.37 21.90
C PHE A 291 -6.62 11.04 23.27
N THR A 292 -7.72 11.71 23.56
CA THR A 292 -7.99 12.23 24.91
C THR A 292 -7.95 11.10 25.95
N SER A 293 -8.58 9.97 25.65
CA SER A 293 -8.66 8.84 26.59
C SER A 293 -7.31 8.15 26.78
N PHE A 294 -6.48 8.06 25.72
CA PHE A 294 -5.10 7.55 25.79
C PHE A 294 -4.23 8.40 26.71
N LEU A 295 -4.29 9.72 26.56
CA LEU A 295 -3.55 10.65 27.40
C LEU A 295 -4.05 10.65 28.84
N ALA A 296 -5.37 10.60 29.03
CA ALA A 296 -5.99 10.54 30.35
C ALA A 296 -5.69 9.25 31.11
N HIS A 297 -5.42 8.13 30.44
CA HIS A 297 -5.10 6.84 31.10
C HIS A 297 -3.62 6.45 30.99
N GLY A 298 -2.80 7.26 30.31
CA GLY A 298 -1.37 6.99 30.14
C GLY A 298 -1.06 5.71 29.36
N PHE A 299 -1.86 5.33 28.35
CA PHE A 299 -1.61 4.14 27.53
C PHE A 299 -1.78 4.41 26.03
N LEU A 300 -1.15 3.58 25.19
CA LEU A 300 -1.32 3.58 23.74
C LEU A 300 -1.68 2.17 23.24
N PRO A 301 -2.56 2.02 22.23
CA PRO A 301 -2.86 0.72 21.64
C PRO A 301 -1.62 0.07 21.04
N GLU A 302 -1.44 -1.23 21.29
CA GLU A 302 -0.33 -2.01 20.73
C GLU A 302 -0.29 -1.93 19.20
N SER A 303 -1.46 -1.90 18.54
CA SER A 303 -1.60 -1.75 17.10
C SER A 303 -0.97 -0.46 16.53
N MET A 304 -0.79 0.58 17.36
CA MET A 304 -0.08 1.80 16.95
C MET A 304 1.44 1.70 17.15
N LEU A 305 1.90 0.80 18.01
CA LEU A 305 3.29 0.73 18.48
C LEU A 305 4.11 -0.39 17.84
N TYR A 306 3.47 -1.42 17.27
CA TYR A 306 4.21 -2.47 16.57
C TYR A 306 4.93 -1.89 15.34
N LEU A 307 6.26 -1.91 15.34
CA LEU A 307 7.05 -1.68 14.14
C LEU A 307 6.79 -2.85 13.17
N CYS A 308 6.49 -2.54 11.91
CA CYS A 308 6.34 -3.53 10.84
C CYS A 308 7.49 -4.56 10.88
N GLN A 309 7.15 -5.81 11.20
CA GLN A 309 8.04 -6.98 11.04
C GLN A 309 8.05 -7.48 9.60
#